data_AF-A0AAU7DYJ9-F1
#
_entry.id   AF-A0AAU7DYJ9-F1
#
_cell.length_a   1.000
_cell.length_b   1.000
_cell.length_c   1.000
_cell.angle_alpha   90.00
_cell.angle_beta   90.00
_cell.angle_gamma   90.00
#
_symmetry.space_group_name_H-M   'P 1'
#
loop_
_entity.id
_entity.type
_entity.pdbx_description
1 polymer ?
#
loop_
_entity_poly.entity_id
_entity_poly.type
_entity_poly.pdbx_seq_one_letter_code
_entity_poly.pdbx_strand_id
1 'polypeptide(L)'
;MRVLAAMSGGVDSAVAAALAVEAGHDVVGVHMALSRNRNQFRTGSRGCCSIEDASDAQRAADILGIPYYVWDLSEKFEETVVADFISEYEAGRTPNPCVRCNEHIKFEALLDKAVALGFDAVATGHYAQTFEREYTAPDGQVHTLKELHRSPNDAKDQSYVLAVMGPQRLAKAFFPLGHYATKDEVRAEADRRGLSVSNKPDSYDICFVADGDTKGFLKERLGTVPGDIVDVDGNKLGDHEGAYSYTVGQRKGLAIGTPADDGKPRYVLDVNPKDNVVVVGPAELLTVNRIFGHKAVWFADDVLAQANLGADGTDWFDVDIQVRAHGVPVAGRARAVALERAESMLGQGREHLAQECTLDGAADPKDSNRGLLEVELTAGTMRGIAPGQSLVVYQGTRVLGQATVVASDRRATMVTEHNGASQGLSLGLSKSLSHQA
;
A
#
# COMPACT_ATOMS: atom_id res chain seq x y z
N MET A 1 -22.14 21.96 -3.53
CA MET A 1 -22.04 20.52 -3.82
C MET A 1 -22.84 19.76 -2.78
N ARG A 2 -23.36 18.60 -3.17
CA ARG A 2 -23.87 17.58 -2.26
C ARG A 2 -22.74 16.61 -1.91
N VAL A 3 -22.38 16.55 -0.63
CA VAL A 3 -21.16 15.87 -0.17
C VAL A 3 -21.54 14.75 0.81
N LEU A 4 -21.05 13.54 0.55
CA LEU A 4 -21.17 12.43 1.49
C LEU A 4 -19.93 12.42 2.40
N ALA A 5 -20.08 12.68 3.68
CA ALA A 5 -19.00 12.65 4.65
C ALA A 5 -18.83 11.25 5.24
N ALA A 6 -17.70 10.60 4.98
CA ALA A 6 -17.34 9.31 5.56
C ALA A 6 -16.88 9.50 7.01
N MET A 7 -17.73 9.15 7.96
CA MET A 7 -17.57 9.37 9.40
C MET A 7 -17.22 8.07 10.11
N SER A 8 -15.96 7.92 10.50
CA SER A 8 -15.42 6.71 11.13
C SER A 8 -15.63 6.65 12.65
N GLY A 9 -16.27 7.67 13.24
CA GLY A 9 -16.39 7.81 14.71
C GLY A 9 -15.13 8.40 15.37
N GLY A 10 -14.12 8.77 14.57
CA GLY A 10 -12.92 9.45 15.02
C GLY A 10 -12.96 10.96 14.80
N VAL A 11 -12.08 11.68 15.52
CA VAL A 11 -11.97 13.16 15.48
C VAL A 11 -11.77 13.69 14.07
N ASP A 12 -10.86 13.08 13.29
CA ASP A 12 -10.50 13.54 11.96
C ASP A 12 -11.73 13.58 11.02
N SER A 13 -12.52 12.50 11.02
CA SER A 13 -13.71 12.39 10.17
C SER A 13 -14.85 13.32 10.58
N ALA A 14 -15.00 13.58 11.89
CA ALA A 14 -16.01 14.49 12.39
C ALA A 14 -15.66 15.95 12.06
N VAL A 15 -14.39 16.34 12.21
CA VAL A 15 -13.91 17.68 11.82
C VAL A 15 -13.99 17.86 10.31
N ALA A 16 -13.64 16.85 9.52
CA ALA A 16 -13.79 16.91 8.07
C ALA A 16 -15.25 17.15 7.64
N ALA A 17 -16.21 16.45 8.25
CA ALA A 17 -17.63 16.69 8.01
C ALA A 17 -18.03 18.12 8.41
N ALA A 18 -17.56 18.59 9.55
CA ALA A 18 -17.87 19.94 10.06
C ALA A 18 -17.33 21.06 9.16
N LEU A 19 -16.12 20.89 8.61
CA LEU A 19 -15.53 21.82 7.65
C LEU A 19 -16.28 21.82 6.31
N ALA A 20 -16.76 20.66 5.86
CA ALA A 20 -17.61 20.59 4.67
C ALA A 20 -18.94 21.34 4.86
N VAL A 21 -19.54 21.25 6.05
CA VAL A 21 -20.75 22.02 6.41
C VAL A 21 -20.44 23.52 6.45
N GLU A 22 -19.34 23.93 7.08
CA GLU A 22 -18.94 25.34 7.17
C GLU A 22 -18.65 25.95 5.78
N ALA A 23 -18.10 25.16 4.86
CA ALA A 23 -17.92 25.54 3.45
C ALA A 23 -19.24 25.69 2.66
N GLY A 24 -20.40 25.49 3.31
CA GLY A 24 -21.72 25.69 2.72
C GLY A 24 -22.18 24.54 1.82
N HIS A 25 -21.64 23.33 2.00
CA HIS A 25 -22.08 22.15 1.25
C HIS A 25 -23.33 21.52 1.87
N ASP A 26 -24.12 20.83 1.03
CA ASP A 26 -25.21 19.96 1.48
C ASP A 26 -24.59 18.62 1.91
N VAL A 27 -24.39 18.44 3.21
CA VAL A 27 -23.62 17.32 3.75
C VAL A 27 -24.55 16.23 4.31
N VAL A 28 -24.28 14.99 3.94
CA VAL A 28 -24.86 13.79 4.56
C VAL A 28 -23.73 12.96 5.15
N GLY A 29 -23.84 12.59 6.42
CA GLY A 29 -22.91 11.69 7.09
C GLY A 29 -23.20 10.23 6.77
N VAL A 30 -22.14 9.43 6.65
CA VAL A 30 -22.24 7.97 6.54
C VAL A 30 -21.15 7.28 7.33
N HIS A 31 -21.52 6.21 8.03
CA HIS A 31 -20.58 5.28 8.63
C HIS A 31 -20.60 3.94 7.90
N MET A 32 -19.42 3.37 7.68
CA MET A 32 -19.26 2.07 7.05
C MET A 32 -19.11 1.00 8.14
N ALA A 33 -20.10 0.13 8.27
CA ALA A 33 -19.96 -1.05 9.10
C ALA A 33 -19.18 -2.12 8.33
N LEU A 34 -17.94 -2.38 8.74
CA LEU A 34 -17.03 -3.32 8.07
C LEU A 34 -16.87 -4.66 8.79
N SER A 35 -17.40 -4.80 10.01
CA SER A 35 -17.35 -6.04 10.79
C SER A 35 -18.64 -6.86 10.63
N ARG A 36 -18.51 -8.14 10.28
CA ARG A 36 -19.64 -9.10 10.27
C ARG A 36 -20.15 -9.43 11.68
N ASN A 37 -19.28 -9.28 12.69
CA ASN A 37 -19.60 -9.57 14.09
C ASN A 37 -20.09 -8.30 14.81
N ARG A 38 -21.33 -7.91 14.51
CA ARG A 38 -21.98 -6.72 15.11
C ARG A 38 -22.05 -6.78 16.66
N ASN A 39 -22.11 -7.96 17.26
CA ASN A 39 -22.30 -8.12 18.71
C ASN A 39 -21.02 -7.99 19.56
N GLN A 40 -19.87 -7.68 18.97
CA GLN A 40 -18.67 -7.45 19.77
C GLN A 40 -18.71 -6.02 20.35
N PHE A 41 -19.24 -5.89 21.57
CA PHE A 41 -18.89 -4.78 22.45
C PHE A 41 -17.38 -4.85 22.69
N ARG A 42 -16.58 -3.95 22.11
CA ARG A 42 -15.12 -3.97 22.25
C ARG A 42 -14.66 -2.68 22.88
N THR A 43 -14.67 -2.66 24.21
CA THR A 43 -13.93 -1.66 24.99
C THR A 43 -12.45 -1.73 24.61
N GLY A 44 -11.94 -0.72 23.92
CA GLY A 44 -10.51 -0.54 23.64
C GLY A 44 -10.00 -1.04 22.27
N SER A 45 -10.87 -1.23 21.27
CA SER A 45 -10.40 -1.60 19.92
C SER A 45 -9.55 -0.51 19.27
N ARG A 46 -8.44 -0.91 18.62
CA ARG A 46 -7.57 -0.01 17.84
C ARG A 46 -8.08 0.28 16.40
N GLY A 47 -9.27 -0.21 16.02
CA GLY A 47 -9.88 -0.03 14.70
C GLY A 47 -11.17 0.79 14.72
N CYS A 48 -11.64 1.24 13.55
CA CYS A 48 -12.77 2.17 13.36
C CYS A 48 -14.13 1.51 13.06
N CYS A 49 -14.28 0.22 13.33
CA CYS A 49 -15.37 -0.62 12.81
C CYS A 49 -16.30 -1.17 13.90
N SER A 50 -16.37 -0.50 15.05
CA SER A 50 -17.18 -0.93 16.21
C SER A 50 -18.56 -0.25 16.27
N ILE A 51 -19.49 -0.79 17.07
CA ILE A 51 -20.77 -0.13 17.39
C ILE A 51 -20.53 1.24 18.05
N GLU A 52 -19.49 1.34 18.88
CA GLU A 52 -19.12 2.56 19.58
C GLU A 52 -18.73 3.65 18.55
N ASP A 53 -17.97 3.28 17.52
CA ASP A 53 -17.58 4.19 16.44
C ASP A 53 -18.78 4.71 15.64
N ALA A 54 -19.74 3.85 15.32
CA ALA A 54 -20.98 4.26 14.67
C ALA A 54 -21.78 5.24 15.56
N SER A 55 -21.86 4.95 16.86
CA SER A 55 -22.55 5.81 17.83
C SER A 55 -21.84 7.16 17.99
N ASP A 56 -20.51 7.19 17.96
CA ASP A 56 -19.72 8.42 18.02
C ASP A 56 -19.91 9.28 16.76
N ALA A 57 -19.93 8.64 15.59
CA ALA A 57 -20.21 9.31 14.32
C ALA A 57 -21.63 9.89 14.29
N GLN A 58 -22.62 9.16 14.81
CA GLN A 58 -23.99 9.66 14.92
C GLN A 58 -24.08 10.90 15.81
N ARG A 59 -23.46 10.88 17.01
CA ARG A 59 -23.46 12.05 17.90
C ARG A 59 -22.80 13.27 17.27
N ALA A 60 -21.71 13.06 16.52
CA ALA A 60 -21.08 14.14 15.75
C ALA A 60 -22.04 14.69 14.67
N ALA A 61 -22.75 13.82 13.94
CA ALA A 61 -23.72 14.25 12.94
C ALA A 61 -24.90 15.02 13.56
N ASP A 62 -25.39 14.61 14.73
CA ASP A 62 -26.45 15.31 15.46
C ASP A 62 -26.03 16.73 15.85
N ILE A 63 -24.79 16.91 16.33
CA ILE A 63 -24.22 18.24 16.65
C ILE A 63 -24.14 19.12 15.40
N LEU A 64 -23.76 18.54 14.27
CA LEU A 64 -23.64 19.24 12.99
C LEU A 64 -24.99 19.50 12.32
N GLY A 65 -26.08 18.87 12.80
CA GLY A 65 -27.41 18.98 12.21
C GLY A 65 -27.53 18.36 10.82
N ILE A 66 -26.74 17.32 10.52
CA ILE A 66 -26.71 16.66 9.21
C ILE A 66 -27.41 15.29 9.24
N PRO A 67 -28.05 14.85 8.14
CA PRO A 67 -28.56 13.48 8.03
C PRO A 67 -27.42 12.46 8.15
N TYR A 68 -27.70 11.31 8.76
CA TYR A 68 -26.70 10.27 9.02
C TYR A 68 -27.24 8.88 8.71
N TYR A 69 -26.43 8.06 8.05
CA TYR A 69 -26.75 6.68 7.70
C TYR A 69 -25.61 5.72 8.06
N VAL A 70 -25.94 4.46 8.28
CA VAL A 70 -24.97 3.36 8.40
C VAL A 70 -25.11 2.46 7.19
N TRP A 71 -24.02 2.23 6.48
CA TRP A 71 -23.96 1.28 5.36
C TRP A 71 -23.15 0.06 5.75
N ASP A 72 -23.77 -1.11 5.62
CA ASP A 72 -23.07 -2.39 5.78
C ASP A 72 -22.26 -2.67 4.51
N LEU A 73 -20.93 -2.70 4.66
CA LEU A 73 -19.98 -3.09 3.62
C LEU A 73 -19.10 -4.24 4.10
N SER A 74 -19.54 -4.97 5.14
CA SER A 74 -18.75 -6.01 5.80
C SER A 74 -18.44 -7.21 4.92
N GLU A 75 -19.36 -7.57 4.01
CA GLU A 75 -19.13 -8.65 3.04
C GLU A 75 -18.03 -8.29 2.04
N LYS A 76 -18.17 -7.14 1.35
CA LYS A 76 -17.16 -6.63 0.42
C LYS A 76 -15.80 -6.43 1.12
N PHE A 77 -15.80 -6.01 2.38
CA PHE A 77 -14.57 -5.87 3.18
C PHE A 77 -13.88 -7.22 3.44
N GLU A 78 -14.63 -8.24 3.86
CA GLU A 78 -14.07 -9.58 4.05
C GLU A 78 -13.50 -10.13 2.73
N GLU A 79 -14.24 -9.95 1.62
CA GLU A 79 -13.86 -10.48 0.30
C GLU A 79 -12.68 -9.77 -0.35
N THR A 80 -12.52 -8.46 -0.16
CA THR A 80 -11.52 -7.67 -0.90
C THR A 80 -10.36 -7.16 -0.06
N VAL A 81 -10.49 -7.14 1.27
CA VAL A 81 -9.42 -6.67 2.18
C VAL A 81 -8.89 -7.81 3.03
N VAL A 82 -9.77 -8.56 3.70
CA VAL A 82 -9.35 -9.63 4.61
C VAL A 82 -8.87 -10.86 3.84
N ALA A 83 -9.60 -11.27 2.80
CA ALA A 83 -9.20 -12.39 1.96
C ALA A 83 -7.89 -12.11 1.21
N ASP A 84 -7.74 -10.92 0.60
CA ASP A 84 -6.49 -10.48 -0.03
C ASP A 84 -5.32 -10.51 0.96
N PHE A 85 -5.53 -9.95 2.16
CA PHE A 85 -4.52 -9.98 3.21
C PHE A 85 -4.05 -11.40 3.53
N ILE A 86 -4.99 -12.34 3.70
CA ILE A 86 -4.66 -13.75 4.00
C ILE A 86 -3.93 -14.40 2.82
N SER A 87 -4.43 -14.24 1.58
CA SER A 87 -3.82 -14.87 0.40
C SER A 87 -2.42 -14.34 0.09
N GLU A 88 -2.17 -13.05 0.34
CA GLU A 88 -0.85 -12.46 0.15
C GLU A 88 0.17 -13.02 1.14
N TYR A 89 -0.20 -13.19 2.42
CA TYR A 89 0.66 -13.83 3.41
C TYR A 89 0.87 -15.32 3.13
N GLU A 90 -0.15 -16.03 2.66
CA GLU A 90 -0.03 -17.42 2.20
C GLU A 90 0.97 -17.53 1.03
N ALA A 91 0.99 -16.54 0.14
CA ALA A 91 1.97 -16.40 -0.93
C ALA A 91 3.34 -15.84 -0.49
N GLY A 92 3.59 -15.68 0.82
CA GLY A 92 4.88 -15.20 1.35
C GLY A 92 5.14 -13.72 1.14
N ARG A 93 4.12 -12.95 0.75
CA ARG A 93 4.17 -11.51 0.52
C ARG A 93 3.72 -10.76 1.77
N THR A 94 3.97 -9.44 1.81
CA THR A 94 3.54 -8.60 2.94
C THR A 94 2.64 -7.47 2.43
N PRO A 95 1.31 -7.67 2.48
CA PRO A 95 0.34 -6.71 1.95
C PRO A 95 0.17 -5.49 2.86
N ASN A 96 -0.39 -4.43 2.29
CA ASN A 96 -0.87 -3.27 3.03
C ASN A 96 -2.42 -3.23 3.02
N PRO A 97 -3.12 -3.71 4.07
CA PRO A 97 -4.58 -3.76 4.08
C PRO A 97 -5.23 -2.38 4.05
N CYS A 98 -4.55 -1.32 4.51
CA CYS A 98 -5.07 0.04 4.43
C CYS A 98 -5.14 0.54 2.99
N VAL A 99 -4.22 0.11 2.13
CA VAL A 99 -4.25 0.45 0.69
C VAL A 99 -5.45 -0.23 0.04
N ARG A 100 -5.65 -1.53 0.26
CA ARG A 100 -6.81 -2.28 -0.27
C ARG A 100 -8.15 -1.78 0.26
N CYS A 101 -8.21 -1.38 1.52
CA CYS A 101 -9.41 -0.75 2.09
C CYS A 101 -9.70 0.61 1.43
N ASN A 102 -8.69 1.43 1.18
CA ASN A 102 -8.91 2.68 0.43
C ASN A 102 -9.43 2.37 -0.98
N GLU A 103 -8.77 1.48 -1.71
CA GLU A 103 -9.15 1.06 -3.06
C GLU A 103 -10.57 0.51 -3.14
N HIS A 104 -10.84 -0.64 -2.52
CA HIS A 104 -12.07 -1.41 -2.74
C HIS A 104 -13.26 -0.94 -1.90
N ILE A 105 -13.00 -0.28 -0.78
CA ILE A 105 -14.06 0.06 0.18
C ILE A 105 -14.36 1.54 0.15
N LYS A 106 -13.36 2.41 0.37
CA LYS A 106 -13.61 3.85 0.43
C LYS A 106 -13.85 4.46 -0.96
N PHE A 107 -13.13 3.99 -1.97
CA PHE A 107 -13.16 4.61 -3.29
C PHE A 107 -13.96 3.80 -4.32
N GLU A 108 -13.90 2.48 -4.33
CA GLU A 108 -14.79 1.68 -5.16
C GLU A 108 -16.19 1.58 -4.53
N ALA A 109 -16.35 0.90 -3.38
CA ALA A 109 -17.70 0.66 -2.84
C ALA A 109 -18.43 1.93 -2.35
N LEU A 110 -17.78 2.78 -1.55
CA LEU A 110 -18.42 3.95 -0.95
C LEU A 110 -18.59 5.08 -1.97
N LEU A 111 -17.52 5.51 -2.63
CA LEU A 111 -17.56 6.65 -3.56
C LEU A 111 -18.38 6.35 -4.81
N ASP A 112 -18.22 5.18 -5.45
CA ASP A 112 -19.01 4.86 -6.65
C ASP A 112 -20.52 4.79 -6.30
N LYS A 113 -20.87 4.24 -5.12
CA LYS A 113 -22.25 4.26 -4.61
C LYS A 113 -22.74 5.67 -4.29
N ALA A 114 -21.90 6.53 -3.72
CA ALA A 114 -22.25 7.93 -3.45
C ALA A 114 -22.58 8.68 -4.74
N VAL A 115 -21.73 8.55 -5.75
CA VAL A 115 -21.95 9.17 -7.07
C VAL A 115 -23.26 8.66 -7.69
N ALA A 116 -23.53 7.36 -7.63
CA ALA A 116 -24.78 6.78 -8.13
C ALA A 116 -26.04 7.30 -7.40
N LEU A 117 -25.92 7.71 -6.13
CA LEU A 117 -26.99 8.32 -5.33
C LEU A 117 -27.10 9.85 -5.52
N GLY A 118 -26.31 10.42 -6.43
CA GLY A 118 -26.35 11.84 -6.77
C GLY A 118 -25.55 12.73 -5.81
N PHE A 119 -24.52 12.19 -5.16
CA PHE A 119 -23.52 13.01 -4.46
C PHE A 119 -22.43 13.47 -5.45
N ASP A 120 -21.99 14.72 -5.29
CA ASP A 120 -20.95 15.31 -6.13
C ASP A 120 -19.54 14.86 -5.70
N ALA A 121 -19.36 14.57 -4.41
CA ALA A 121 -18.07 14.18 -3.83
C ALA A 121 -18.24 13.40 -2.51
N VAL A 122 -17.17 12.68 -2.12
CA VAL A 122 -17.03 12.09 -0.78
C VAL A 122 -15.96 12.84 0.01
N ALA A 123 -16.34 13.37 1.16
CA ALA A 123 -15.41 13.93 2.14
C ALA A 123 -14.88 12.83 3.06
N THR A 124 -13.58 12.82 3.31
CA THR A 124 -12.97 11.90 4.28
C THR A 124 -12.02 12.66 5.21
N GLY A 125 -11.81 12.13 6.41
CA GLY A 125 -10.84 12.68 7.38
C GLY A 125 -9.38 12.35 7.05
N HIS A 126 -9.01 12.19 5.78
CA HIS A 126 -7.61 11.93 5.43
C HIS A 126 -6.79 13.23 5.35
N TYR A 127 -5.53 13.13 5.74
CA TYR A 127 -4.54 14.19 5.63
C TYR A 127 -3.83 14.09 4.27
N ALA A 128 -4.38 14.78 3.27
CA ALA A 128 -3.77 14.97 1.96
C ALA A 128 -4.32 16.24 1.32
N GLN A 129 -3.60 16.80 0.37
CA GLN A 129 -4.03 18.00 -0.36
C GLN A 129 -4.42 17.63 -1.79
N THR A 130 -5.32 18.43 -2.36
CA THR A 130 -5.60 18.40 -3.79
C THR A 130 -5.47 19.79 -4.38
N PHE A 131 -4.84 19.88 -5.54
CA PHE A 131 -4.72 21.11 -6.32
C PHE A 131 -5.26 20.89 -7.72
N GLU A 132 -5.81 21.93 -8.33
CA GLU A 132 -6.16 21.92 -9.74
C GLU A 132 -5.09 22.66 -10.53
N ARG A 133 -4.62 22.05 -11.60
CA ARG A 133 -3.57 22.61 -12.45
C ARG A 133 -3.91 22.37 -13.91
N GLU A 134 -3.77 23.41 -14.73
CA GLU A 134 -3.86 23.26 -16.18
C GLU A 134 -2.52 22.76 -16.74
N TYR A 135 -2.58 21.88 -17.75
CA TYR A 135 -1.44 21.53 -18.58
C TYR A 135 -1.83 21.48 -20.05
N THR A 136 -0.88 21.78 -20.92
CA THR A 136 -1.04 21.65 -22.36
C THR A 136 -0.47 20.30 -22.80
N ALA A 137 -1.32 19.45 -23.36
CA ALA A 137 -0.92 18.17 -23.92
C ALA A 137 -0.09 18.36 -25.21
N PRO A 138 0.66 17.34 -25.67
CA PRO A 138 1.47 17.43 -26.88
C PRO A 138 0.70 17.80 -28.15
N ASP A 139 -0.62 17.56 -28.19
CA ASP A 139 -1.51 17.93 -29.28
C ASP A 139 -2.01 19.39 -29.22
N GLY A 140 -1.60 20.15 -28.20
CA GLY A 140 -1.97 21.54 -27.97
C GLY A 140 -3.26 21.74 -27.15
N GLN A 141 -3.95 20.67 -26.75
CA GLN A 141 -5.16 20.79 -25.91
C GLN A 141 -4.79 21.14 -24.46
N VAL A 142 -5.60 22.01 -23.83
CA VAL A 142 -5.45 22.34 -22.41
C VAL A 142 -6.39 21.46 -21.59
N HIS A 143 -5.83 20.81 -20.58
CA HIS A 143 -6.55 19.92 -19.67
C HIS A 143 -6.35 20.38 -18.23
N THR A 144 -7.40 20.30 -17.42
CA THR A 144 -7.32 20.51 -15.97
C THR A 144 -7.07 19.17 -15.29
N LEU A 145 -5.96 19.05 -14.56
CA LEU A 145 -5.64 17.91 -13.70
C LEU A 145 -5.94 18.26 -12.26
N LYS A 146 -6.59 17.34 -11.56
CA LYS A 146 -6.64 17.36 -10.10
C LYS A 146 -5.48 16.52 -9.58
N GLU A 147 -4.56 17.17 -8.88
CA GLU A 147 -3.34 16.57 -8.35
C GLU A 147 -3.56 16.10 -6.91
N LEU A 148 -2.96 14.97 -6.53
CA LEU A 148 -2.88 14.51 -5.14
C LEU A 148 -1.54 14.92 -4.56
N HIS A 149 -1.55 15.56 -3.39
CA HIS A 149 -0.36 16.05 -2.73
C HIS A 149 -0.27 15.58 -1.28
N ARG A 150 0.98 15.50 -0.80
CA ARG A 150 1.29 15.25 0.61
C ARG A 150 0.66 16.32 1.50
N SER A 151 0.25 15.92 2.70
CA SER A 151 -0.16 16.86 3.74
C SER A 151 1.05 17.64 4.28
N PRO A 152 0.87 18.92 4.73
CA PRO A 152 1.87 19.61 5.54
C PRO A 152 2.10 18.94 6.91
N ASN A 153 1.21 18.04 7.33
CA ASN A 153 1.40 17.20 8.50
C ASN A 153 2.17 15.93 8.14
N ASP A 154 3.51 16.01 8.10
CA ASP A 154 4.38 14.89 7.72
C ASP A 154 4.12 13.59 8.51
N ALA A 155 3.76 13.71 9.79
CA ALA A 155 3.52 12.55 10.66
C ALA A 155 2.19 11.83 10.36
N LYS A 156 1.24 12.53 9.76
CA LYS A 156 -0.11 12.03 9.46
C LYS A 156 -0.41 11.97 7.97
N ASP A 157 0.52 12.38 7.11
CA ASP A 157 0.41 12.33 5.66
C ASP A 157 -0.12 10.97 5.19
N GLN A 158 -1.19 11.02 4.41
CA GLN A 158 -1.90 9.85 3.92
C GLN A 158 -1.92 9.77 2.39
N SER A 159 -1.20 10.65 1.68
CA SER A 159 -1.11 10.58 0.22
C SER A 159 -0.64 9.20 -0.28
N TYR A 160 0.26 8.54 0.47
CA TYR A 160 0.79 7.21 0.15
C TYR A 160 -0.32 6.14 0.05
N VAL A 161 -1.22 6.07 1.05
CA VAL A 161 -2.30 5.06 1.07
C VAL A 161 -3.47 5.44 0.15
N LEU A 162 -3.56 6.72 -0.19
CA LEU A 162 -4.59 7.29 -1.06
C LEU A 162 -4.27 7.13 -2.55
N ALA A 163 -2.98 7.03 -2.92
CA ALA A 163 -2.56 6.97 -4.32
C ALA A 163 -3.21 5.81 -5.12
N VAL A 164 -3.59 4.71 -4.48
CA VAL A 164 -4.27 3.60 -5.17
C VAL A 164 -5.63 3.99 -5.78
N MET A 165 -6.25 5.09 -5.37
CA MET A 165 -7.59 5.49 -5.84
C MET A 165 -7.62 5.88 -7.33
N GLY A 166 -6.50 6.37 -7.86
CA GLY A 166 -6.37 6.90 -9.21
C GLY A 166 -7.05 8.25 -9.47
N PRO A 167 -6.76 8.89 -10.61
CA PRO A 167 -7.19 10.25 -10.92
C PRO A 167 -8.71 10.39 -11.07
N GLN A 168 -9.38 9.37 -11.60
CA GLN A 168 -10.84 9.36 -11.81
C GLN A 168 -11.61 9.51 -10.48
N ARG A 169 -11.17 8.79 -9.44
CA ARG A 169 -11.81 8.85 -8.12
C ARG A 169 -11.34 10.06 -7.31
N LEU A 170 -10.09 10.48 -7.49
CA LEU A 170 -9.57 11.73 -6.92
C LEU A 170 -10.43 12.94 -7.32
N ALA A 171 -10.93 12.98 -8.57
CA ALA A 171 -11.84 14.03 -9.05
C ALA A 171 -13.07 14.21 -8.15
N LYS A 172 -13.54 13.14 -7.51
CA LYS A 172 -14.72 13.10 -6.64
C LYS A 172 -14.37 12.94 -5.14
N ALA A 173 -13.09 12.95 -4.79
CA ALA A 173 -12.62 12.94 -3.40
C ALA A 173 -12.43 14.36 -2.86
N PHE A 174 -12.75 14.54 -1.59
CA PHE A 174 -12.58 15.80 -0.86
C PHE A 174 -11.87 15.55 0.48
N PHE A 175 -10.79 16.29 0.75
CA PHE A 175 -9.93 16.13 1.94
C PHE A 175 -9.87 17.44 2.75
N PRO A 176 -10.90 17.75 3.56
CA PRO A 176 -10.96 19.02 4.29
C PRO A 176 -9.80 19.25 5.28
N LEU A 177 -9.15 18.17 5.74
CA LEU A 177 -8.02 18.27 6.69
C LEU A 177 -6.68 18.58 6.01
N GLY A 178 -6.63 18.68 4.68
CA GLY A 178 -5.40 18.82 3.92
C GLY A 178 -4.54 20.03 4.28
N HIS A 179 -5.10 21.07 4.91
CA HIS A 179 -4.36 22.29 5.25
C HIS A 179 -3.82 22.31 6.68
N TYR A 180 -4.20 21.34 7.53
CA TYR A 180 -3.77 21.29 8.92
C TYR A 180 -2.34 20.74 9.02
N ALA A 181 -1.47 21.48 9.70
CA ALA A 181 -0.07 21.10 9.87
C ALA A 181 0.11 20.15 11.05
N THR A 182 -0.80 20.22 12.03
CA THR A 182 -0.72 19.37 13.22
C THR A 182 -2.07 18.77 13.58
N LYS A 183 -2.02 17.66 14.32
CA LYS A 183 -3.23 17.03 14.85
C LYS A 183 -3.88 17.86 15.96
N ASP A 184 -3.09 18.63 16.69
CA ASP A 184 -3.59 19.43 17.80
C ASP A 184 -4.50 20.56 17.30
N GLU A 185 -4.21 21.12 16.12
CA GLU A 185 -5.11 22.06 15.44
C GLU A 185 -6.46 21.40 15.09
N VAL A 186 -6.45 20.15 14.59
CA VAL A 186 -7.68 19.39 14.29
C VAL A 186 -8.48 19.09 15.57
N ARG A 187 -7.80 18.76 16.68
CA ARG A 187 -8.46 18.56 17.97
C ARG A 187 -9.06 19.86 18.53
N ALA A 188 -8.33 20.97 18.43
CA ALA A 188 -8.83 22.28 18.84
C ALA A 188 -10.08 22.67 18.04
N GLU A 189 -10.12 22.30 16.75
CA GLU A 189 -11.30 22.51 15.91
C GLU A 189 -12.49 21.64 16.34
N ALA A 190 -12.24 20.39 16.74
CA ALA A 190 -13.26 19.53 17.32
C ALA A 190 -13.82 20.12 18.63
N ASP A 191 -12.95 20.58 19.53
CA ASP A 191 -13.32 21.20 20.81
C ASP A 191 -14.13 22.49 20.60
N ARG A 192 -13.70 23.37 19.67
CA ARG A 192 -14.40 24.61 19.31
C ARG A 192 -15.85 24.36 18.89
N ARG A 193 -16.11 23.20 18.27
CA ARG A 193 -17.42 22.79 17.76
C ARG A 193 -18.20 21.91 18.73
N GLY A 194 -17.67 21.63 19.92
CA GLY A 194 -18.31 20.78 20.91
C GLY A 194 -18.35 19.30 20.51
N LEU A 195 -17.50 18.85 19.59
CA LEU A 195 -17.44 17.46 19.16
C LEU A 195 -16.77 16.60 20.24
N SER A 196 -17.53 15.67 20.85
CA SER A 196 -17.06 14.84 21.98
C SER A 196 -15.90 13.88 21.66
N VAL A 197 -15.51 13.76 20.39
CA VAL A 197 -14.47 12.85 19.90
C VAL A 197 -13.05 13.44 19.96
N SER A 198 -12.88 14.69 20.39
CA SER A 198 -11.59 15.41 20.39
C SER A 198 -10.46 14.68 21.13
N ASN A 199 -10.79 14.02 22.24
CA ASN A 199 -9.83 13.29 23.08
C ASN A 199 -9.64 11.82 22.73
N LYS A 200 -10.34 11.30 21.70
CA LYS A 200 -10.23 9.90 21.33
C LYS A 200 -8.82 9.60 20.77
N PRO A 201 -8.17 8.50 21.22
CA PRO A 201 -6.93 8.04 20.59
C PRO A 201 -7.15 7.75 19.10
N ASP A 202 -6.09 7.87 18.31
CA ASP A 202 -6.16 7.43 16.92
C ASP A 202 -6.26 5.90 16.84
N SER A 203 -6.93 5.45 15.79
CA SER A 203 -6.78 4.09 15.32
C SER A 203 -5.36 3.92 14.76
N TYR A 204 -4.57 3.05 15.38
CA TYR A 204 -3.26 2.60 14.92
C TYR A 204 -3.33 1.07 14.79
N ASP A 205 -2.54 0.47 13.90
CA ASP A 205 -2.57 -0.96 13.51
C ASP A 205 -3.69 -1.37 12.54
N ILE A 206 -3.73 -2.66 12.18
CA ILE A 206 -4.64 -3.24 11.19
C ILE A 206 -6.05 -3.30 11.79
N CYS A 207 -7.02 -2.64 11.15
CA CYS A 207 -8.34 -2.39 11.74
C CYS A 207 -9.14 -3.65 12.12
N PHE A 208 -8.90 -4.79 11.47
CA PHE A 208 -9.58 -6.06 11.75
C PHE A 208 -8.79 -7.00 12.67
N VAL A 209 -7.54 -6.67 13.01
CA VAL A 209 -6.70 -7.40 13.97
C VAL A 209 -6.74 -6.64 15.30
N ALA A 210 -7.77 -6.90 16.10
CA ALA A 210 -8.16 -6.01 17.19
C ALA A 210 -7.17 -5.90 18.36
N ASP A 211 -6.37 -6.94 18.60
CA ASP A 211 -5.32 -6.99 19.63
C ASP A 211 -3.94 -6.61 19.09
N GLY A 212 -3.82 -6.42 17.76
CA GLY A 212 -2.57 -6.19 17.06
C GLY A 212 -1.71 -7.45 16.86
N ASP A 213 -2.21 -8.65 17.19
CA ASP A 213 -1.49 -9.91 16.97
C ASP A 213 -1.75 -10.47 15.57
N THR A 214 -1.07 -9.89 14.57
CA THR A 214 -1.15 -10.36 13.19
C THR A 214 -0.73 -11.82 13.05
N LYS A 215 0.25 -12.30 13.84
CA LYS A 215 0.70 -13.70 13.79
C LYS A 215 -0.39 -14.63 14.30
N GLY A 216 -1.01 -14.31 15.43
CA GLY A 216 -2.15 -15.04 15.97
C GLY A 216 -3.31 -15.09 14.98
N PHE A 217 -3.68 -13.95 14.40
CA PHE A 217 -4.73 -13.85 13.39
C PHE A 217 -4.48 -14.74 12.16
N LEU A 218 -3.25 -14.72 11.61
CA LEU A 218 -2.88 -15.58 10.47
C LEU A 218 -2.87 -17.06 10.87
N LYS A 219 -2.37 -17.39 12.06
CA LYS A 219 -2.33 -18.77 12.57
C LYS A 219 -3.73 -19.37 12.75
N GLU A 220 -4.70 -18.59 13.19
CA GLU A 220 -6.10 -19.02 13.31
C GLU A 220 -6.74 -19.34 11.95
N ARG A 221 -6.36 -18.61 10.89
CA ARG A 221 -6.95 -18.75 9.55
C ARG A 221 -6.23 -19.75 8.65
N LEU A 222 -4.90 -19.78 8.71
CA LEU A 222 -4.04 -20.61 7.86
C LEU A 222 -3.58 -21.90 8.55
N GLY A 223 -3.74 -22.01 9.87
CA GLY A 223 -3.24 -23.14 10.64
C GLY A 223 -1.73 -23.12 10.82
N THR A 224 -1.18 -24.17 11.44
CA THR A 224 0.27 -24.30 11.69
C THR A 224 0.89 -25.18 10.62
N VAL A 225 1.90 -24.66 9.92
CA VAL A 225 2.65 -25.39 8.88
C VAL A 225 4.15 -25.28 9.21
N PRO A 226 4.69 -26.23 9.99
CA PRO A 226 6.08 -26.16 10.44
C PRO A 226 7.08 -26.21 9.28
N GLY A 227 8.15 -25.42 9.37
CA GLY A 227 9.18 -25.34 8.34
C GLY A 227 10.52 -24.86 8.90
N ASP A 228 11.51 -24.74 8.02
CA ASP A 228 12.90 -24.51 8.39
C ASP A 228 13.29 -23.04 8.23
N ILE A 229 14.07 -22.52 9.19
CA ILE A 229 14.82 -21.28 9.04
C ILE A 229 16.24 -21.65 8.62
N VAL A 230 16.69 -21.15 7.46
CA VAL A 230 18.00 -21.47 6.88
C VAL A 230 18.83 -20.21 6.64
N ASP A 231 20.15 -20.35 6.57
CA ASP A 231 21.02 -19.29 6.05
C ASP A 231 21.10 -19.30 4.52
N VAL A 232 21.89 -18.37 3.96
CA VAL A 232 22.11 -18.23 2.51
C VAL A 232 22.83 -19.41 1.87
N ASP A 233 23.53 -20.21 2.66
CA ASP A 233 24.24 -21.42 2.22
C ASP A 233 23.35 -22.67 2.33
N GLY A 234 22.11 -22.51 2.84
CA GLY A 234 21.14 -23.58 3.05
C GLY A 234 21.31 -24.34 4.37
N ASN A 235 22.17 -23.88 5.28
CA ASN A 235 22.32 -24.52 6.58
C ASN A 235 21.11 -24.18 7.46
N LYS A 236 20.52 -25.22 8.07
CA LYS A 236 19.42 -25.05 9.01
C LYS A 236 19.89 -24.36 10.29
N LEU A 237 19.21 -23.28 10.66
CA LEU A 237 19.46 -22.47 11.85
C LEU A 237 18.37 -22.62 12.92
N GLY A 238 17.17 -23.06 12.53
CA GLY A 238 16.05 -23.25 13.44
C GLY A 238 14.78 -23.68 12.72
N ASP A 239 13.66 -23.63 13.44
CA ASP A 239 12.34 -24.03 12.99
C ASP A 239 11.35 -22.87 13.14
N HIS A 240 10.27 -22.90 12.35
CA HIS A 240 9.15 -21.98 12.49
C HIS A 240 7.80 -22.68 12.38
N GLU A 241 6.73 -22.03 12.85
CA GLU A 241 5.36 -22.57 12.82
C GLU A 241 4.56 -22.19 11.56
N GLY A 242 5.14 -21.38 10.68
CA GLY A 242 4.56 -21.01 9.39
C GLY A 242 5.33 -19.88 8.72
N ALA A 243 5.73 -20.07 7.46
CA ALA A 243 6.51 -19.08 6.70
C ALA A 243 5.75 -17.74 6.55
N TYR A 244 4.41 -17.79 6.48
CA TYR A 244 3.51 -16.62 6.46
C TYR A 244 3.67 -15.68 7.67
N SER A 245 4.32 -16.12 8.75
CA SER A 245 4.56 -15.29 9.95
C SER A 245 5.83 -14.43 9.84
N TYR A 246 6.49 -14.42 8.69
CA TYR A 246 7.76 -13.73 8.47
C TYR A 246 7.65 -12.74 7.30
N THR A 247 8.32 -11.60 7.45
CA THR A 247 8.38 -10.56 6.43
C THR A 247 9.84 -10.25 6.10
N VAL A 248 10.15 -10.06 4.80
CA VAL A 248 11.48 -9.63 4.35
C VAL A 248 11.92 -8.35 5.10
N GLY A 249 13.13 -8.38 5.66
CA GLY A 249 13.68 -7.32 6.51
C GLY A 249 13.35 -7.44 7.99
N GLN A 250 12.55 -8.42 8.42
CA GLN A 250 12.28 -8.69 9.83
C GLN A 250 13.53 -9.19 10.54
N ARG A 251 13.82 -8.59 11.71
CA ARG A 251 14.89 -9.02 12.63
C ARG A 251 14.36 -9.76 13.86
N LYS A 252 13.27 -9.26 14.44
CA LYS A 252 12.72 -9.76 15.72
C LYS A 252 11.88 -11.02 15.48
N GLY A 253 11.77 -11.88 16.49
CA GLY A 253 10.90 -13.05 16.43
C GLY A 253 11.38 -14.18 15.52
N LEU A 254 12.67 -14.19 15.16
CA LEU A 254 13.31 -15.30 14.45
C LEU A 254 13.59 -16.51 15.34
N ALA A 255 13.81 -16.29 16.65
CA ALA A 255 14.09 -17.32 17.65
C ALA A 255 15.22 -18.32 17.28
N ILE A 256 16.18 -17.88 16.46
CA ILE A 256 17.37 -18.65 16.10
C ILE A 256 18.25 -18.75 17.35
N GLY A 257 18.31 -19.93 17.95
CA GLY A 257 18.80 -20.16 19.32
C GLY A 257 20.28 -19.87 19.55
N THR A 258 21.08 -19.72 18.48
CA THR A 258 22.50 -19.39 18.54
C THR A 258 22.79 -18.12 17.73
N PRO A 259 23.50 -17.13 18.32
CA PRO A 259 24.07 -16.03 17.53
C PRO A 259 24.95 -16.60 16.42
N ALA A 260 24.94 -15.96 15.26
CA ALA A 260 25.85 -16.35 14.19
C ALA A 260 27.31 -16.13 14.61
N ASP A 261 28.23 -16.86 13.98
CA ASP A 261 29.66 -16.84 14.30
C ASP A 261 30.30 -15.44 14.22
N ASP A 262 29.74 -14.56 13.38
CA ASP A 262 30.16 -13.16 13.24
C ASP A 262 29.59 -12.21 14.30
N GLY A 263 28.75 -12.70 15.21
CA GLY A 263 28.07 -11.93 16.25
C GLY A 263 27.03 -10.92 15.75
N LYS A 264 26.74 -10.88 14.44
CA LYS A 264 25.85 -9.89 13.83
C LYS A 264 24.40 -10.38 13.77
N PRO A 265 23.41 -9.47 13.89
CA PRO A 265 22.00 -9.83 13.78
C PRO A 265 21.67 -10.39 12.40
N ARG A 266 20.75 -11.36 12.37
CA ARG A 266 20.16 -11.92 11.15
C ARG A 266 18.80 -11.29 10.86
N TYR A 267 18.49 -11.19 9.59
CA TYR A 267 17.26 -10.64 9.05
C TYR A 267 16.69 -11.60 8.03
N VAL A 268 15.36 -11.68 7.93
CA VAL A 268 14.67 -12.41 6.85
C VAL A 268 15.06 -11.79 5.52
N LEU A 269 15.69 -12.57 4.65
CA LEU A 269 16.08 -12.17 3.30
C LEU A 269 15.02 -12.58 2.28
N ASP A 270 14.43 -13.76 2.48
CA ASP A 270 13.43 -14.33 1.60
C ASP A 270 12.47 -15.23 2.39
N VAL A 271 11.24 -15.35 1.87
CA VAL A 271 10.20 -16.23 2.39
C VAL A 271 9.73 -17.06 1.21
N ASN A 272 9.98 -18.37 1.26
CA ASN A 272 9.58 -19.30 0.20
C ASN A 272 8.44 -20.19 0.73
N PRO A 273 7.17 -19.88 0.40
CA PRO A 273 6.03 -20.66 0.85
C PRO A 273 5.97 -22.05 0.23
N LYS A 274 6.49 -22.20 -1.00
CA LYS A 274 6.42 -23.46 -1.75
C LYS A 274 7.23 -24.56 -1.07
N ASP A 275 8.45 -24.22 -0.64
CA ASP A 275 9.31 -25.13 0.11
C ASP A 275 9.12 -24.99 1.63
N ASN A 276 8.30 -24.03 2.06
CA ASN A 276 8.05 -23.65 3.45
C ASN A 276 9.35 -23.35 4.22
N VAL A 277 10.19 -22.51 3.63
CA VAL A 277 11.51 -22.13 4.14
C VAL A 277 11.60 -20.62 4.31
N VAL A 278 12.19 -20.18 5.42
CA VAL A 278 12.55 -18.77 5.67
C VAL A 278 14.07 -18.63 5.59
N VAL A 279 14.55 -17.84 4.63
CA VAL A 279 15.98 -17.59 4.46
C VAL A 279 16.36 -16.36 5.26
N VAL A 280 17.41 -16.46 6.08
CA VAL A 280 17.93 -15.34 6.87
C VAL A 280 19.40 -15.07 6.58
N GLY A 281 19.82 -13.84 6.82
CA GLY A 281 21.20 -13.45 6.59
C GLY A 281 21.52 -12.03 7.05
N PRO A 282 22.72 -11.54 6.70
CA PRO A 282 23.18 -10.21 7.09
C PRO A 282 22.37 -9.09 6.42
N ALA A 283 22.24 -7.93 7.09
CA ALA A 283 21.44 -6.79 6.61
C ALA A 283 21.93 -6.23 5.27
N GLU A 284 23.21 -6.41 4.99
CA GLU A 284 23.87 -6.05 3.74
C GLU A 284 23.33 -6.83 2.55
N LEU A 285 22.58 -7.92 2.78
CA LEU A 285 21.82 -8.69 1.78
C LEU A 285 20.39 -8.18 1.52
N LEU A 286 19.94 -7.16 2.26
CA LEU A 286 18.63 -6.53 2.09
C LEU A 286 18.63 -5.20 1.33
N THR A 287 19.77 -4.54 1.17
CA THR A 287 19.88 -3.33 0.36
C THR A 287 19.42 -3.57 -1.07
N VAL A 288 18.66 -2.63 -1.61
CA VAL A 288 18.12 -2.64 -2.96
C VAL A 288 18.28 -1.27 -3.59
N ASN A 289 18.37 -1.24 -4.91
CA ASN A 289 18.50 -0.01 -5.68
C ASN A 289 17.55 0.03 -6.90
N ARG A 290 16.93 -1.09 -7.26
CA ARG A 290 15.88 -1.14 -8.28
C ARG A 290 14.65 -1.84 -7.75
N ILE A 291 13.48 -1.33 -8.11
CA ILE A 291 12.19 -1.86 -7.66
C ILE A 291 11.25 -1.85 -8.86
N PHE A 292 10.51 -2.93 -9.00
CA PHE A 292 9.53 -3.12 -10.05
C PHE A 292 8.16 -3.27 -9.40
N GLY A 293 7.18 -2.55 -9.91
CA GLY A 293 5.79 -2.63 -9.45
C GLY A 293 4.81 -2.85 -10.59
N HIS A 294 3.84 -3.74 -10.38
CA HIS A 294 2.73 -3.99 -11.32
C HIS A 294 1.49 -3.18 -10.95
N LYS A 295 0.46 -3.22 -11.82
CA LYS A 295 -0.82 -2.52 -11.62
C LYS A 295 -0.58 -1.03 -11.32
N ALA A 296 0.24 -0.40 -12.16
CA ALA A 296 0.60 0.99 -11.97
C ALA A 296 -0.63 1.89 -12.21
N VAL A 297 -0.85 2.81 -11.29
CA VAL A 297 -1.87 3.86 -11.35
C VAL A 297 -1.15 5.19 -11.44
N TRP A 298 -1.42 5.97 -12.49
CA TRP A 298 -0.75 7.25 -12.75
C TRP A 298 -1.69 8.43 -12.49
N PHE A 299 -1.17 9.46 -11.83
CA PHE A 299 -1.84 10.76 -11.59
C PHE A 299 -1.28 11.89 -12.46
N ALA A 300 -0.13 11.65 -13.09
CA ALA A 300 0.65 12.65 -13.78
C ALA A 300 0.82 12.29 -15.27
N ASP A 301 -0.31 12.21 -15.98
CA ASP A 301 -0.32 11.99 -17.43
C ASP A 301 0.48 13.07 -18.18
N ASP A 302 0.57 14.28 -17.63
CA ASP A 302 1.42 15.36 -18.13
C ASP A 302 2.91 14.99 -18.13
N VAL A 303 3.38 14.26 -17.11
CA VAL A 303 4.77 13.80 -17.02
C VAL A 303 5.01 12.67 -18.01
N LEU A 304 4.08 11.71 -18.09
CA LEU A 304 4.18 10.58 -19.02
C LEU A 304 4.08 11.02 -20.48
N ALA A 305 3.20 11.98 -20.80
CA ALA A 305 3.00 12.49 -22.15
C ALA A 305 4.22 13.27 -22.67
N GLN A 306 5.04 13.81 -21.78
CA GLN A 306 6.29 14.49 -22.13
C GLN A 306 7.49 13.54 -22.20
N ALA A 307 7.38 12.36 -21.57
CA ALA A 307 8.46 11.37 -21.61
C ALA A 307 8.47 10.68 -22.98
N ASN A 308 9.64 10.63 -23.62
CA ASN A 308 9.75 9.90 -24.89
C ASN A 308 9.54 8.42 -24.63
N LEU A 309 8.65 7.80 -25.38
CA LEU A 309 8.46 6.34 -25.34
C LEU A 309 9.50 5.68 -26.25
N GLY A 310 10.50 5.05 -25.64
CA GLY A 310 11.47 4.21 -26.31
C GLY A 310 11.08 2.73 -26.32
N ALA A 311 11.94 1.90 -26.90
CA ALA A 311 11.74 0.44 -26.95
C ALA A 311 11.72 -0.22 -25.55
N ASP A 312 12.31 0.43 -24.54
CA ASP A 312 12.43 -0.08 -23.17
C ASP A 312 11.45 0.56 -22.18
N GLY A 313 10.45 1.30 -22.67
CA GLY A 313 9.56 2.13 -21.86
C GLY A 313 9.84 3.62 -22.05
N THR A 314 9.28 4.44 -21.16
CA THR A 314 9.54 5.89 -21.18
C THR A 314 10.99 6.19 -20.83
N ASP A 315 11.48 7.37 -21.24
CA ASP A 315 12.67 7.96 -20.65
C ASP A 315 12.53 8.03 -19.12
N TRP A 316 13.68 8.01 -18.44
CA TRP A 316 13.74 8.16 -17.00
C TRP A 316 13.43 9.60 -16.59
N PHE A 317 12.61 9.77 -15.56
CA PHE A 317 12.35 11.06 -14.93
C PHE A 317 12.62 11.00 -13.43
N ASP A 318 13.11 12.12 -12.86
CA ASP A 318 13.51 12.21 -11.46
C ASP A 318 12.29 12.20 -10.53
N VAL A 319 12.39 11.43 -9.45
CA VAL A 319 11.32 11.24 -8.45
C VAL A 319 11.87 11.01 -7.05
N ASP A 320 11.03 11.25 -6.05
CA ASP A 320 11.20 10.70 -4.71
C ASP A 320 10.38 9.41 -4.58
N ILE A 321 11.02 8.35 -4.08
CA ILE A 321 10.47 7.00 -4.05
C ILE A 321 10.11 6.62 -2.61
N GLN A 322 8.90 6.16 -2.37
CA GLN A 322 8.44 5.69 -1.06
C GLN A 322 7.83 4.29 -1.16
N VAL A 323 8.24 3.38 -0.27
CA VAL A 323 7.75 1.98 -0.25
C VAL A 323 7.09 1.56 1.06
N ARG A 324 6.96 2.50 2.00
CA ARG A 324 6.31 2.30 3.30
C ARG A 324 5.62 3.61 3.69
N ALA A 325 4.41 3.54 4.26
CA ALA A 325 3.61 4.72 4.59
C ALA A 325 4.34 5.76 5.48
N HIS A 326 5.10 5.30 6.46
CA HIS A 326 5.93 6.15 7.34
C HIS A 326 7.42 6.10 6.98
N GLY A 327 7.77 5.56 5.81
CA GLY A 327 9.14 5.52 5.31
C GLY A 327 9.56 6.88 4.77
N VAL A 328 10.81 7.26 5.00
CA VAL A 328 11.41 8.44 4.39
C VAL A 328 11.53 8.21 2.87
N PRO A 329 11.00 9.10 2.02
CA PRO A 329 11.21 9.01 0.58
C PRO A 329 12.69 9.09 0.21
N VAL A 330 13.09 8.38 -0.83
CA VAL A 330 14.48 8.32 -1.31
C VAL A 330 14.54 8.79 -2.75
N ALA A 331 15.43 9.73 -3.04
CA ALA A 331 15.60 10.26 -4.39
C ALA A 331 16.05 9.18 -5.38
N GLY A 332 15.44 9.21 -6.55
CA GLY A 332 15.68 8.25 -7.62
C GLY A 332 15.12 8.74 -8.94
N ARG A 333 14.92 7.78 -9.83
CA ARG A 333 14.30 7.99 -11.12
C ARG A 333 13.28 6.90 -11.39
N ALA A 334 12.24 7.21 -12.14
CA ALA A 334 11.18 6.29 -12.51
C ALA A 334 11.00 6.26 -14.03
N ARG A 335 10.42 5.17 -14.52
CA ARG A 335 9.87 5.08 -15.88
C ARG A 335 8.70 4.12 -15.93
N ALA A 336 7.80 4.34 -16.89
CA ALA A 336 6.76 3.38 -17.24
C ALA A 336 7.31 2.40 -18.29
N VAL A 337 7.16 1.11 -18.05
CA VAL A 337 7.63 0.03 -18.93
C VAL A 337 6.42 -0.74 -19.46
N ALA A 338 6.38 -0.99 -20.77
CA ALA A 338 5.33 -1.80 -21.38
C ALA A 338 5.37 -3.25 -20.87
N LEU A 339 4.20 -3.88 -20.69
CA LEU A 339 4.09 -5.23 -20.13
C LEU A 339 4.91 -6.28 -20.90
N GLU A 340 4.87 -6.26 -22.24
CA GLU A 340 5.64 -7.17 -23.09
C GLU A 340 7.15 -7.10 -22.80
N ARG A 341 7.65 -5.90 -22.47
CA ARG A 341 9.05 -5.70 -22.10
C ARG A 341 9.32 -6.09 -20.65
N ALA A 342 8.34 -5.88 -19.76
CA ALA A 342 8.41 -6.33 -18.38
C ALA A 342 8.64 -7.84 -18.29
N GLU A 343 8.00 -8.66 -19.13
CA GLU A 343 8.23 -10.11 -19.15
C GLU A 343 9.68 -10.48 -19.49
N SER A 344 10.29 -9.77 -20.45
CA SER A 344 11.71 -9.95 -20.79
C SER A 344 12.66 -9.43 -19.70
N MET A 345 12.30 -8.36 -19.00
CA MET A 345 13.11 -7.76 -17.93
C MET A 345 13.06 -8.55 -16.63
N LEU A 346 11.90 -9.16 -16.35
CA LEU A 346 11.69 -10.13 -15.26
C LEU A 346 12.07 -11.56 -15.72
N GLY A 347 12.64 -11.74 -16.91
CA GLY A 347 13.04 -13.04 -17.45
C GLY A 347 14.44 -13.50 -17.00
N GLN A 348 14.57 -14.81 -16.77
CA GLN A 348 15.62 -15.55 -16.03
C GLN A 348 15.31 -15.69 -14.53
N GLY A 349 14.39 -16.61 -14.20
CA GLY A 349 14.12 -17.06 -12.83
C GLY A 349 12.96 -16.35 -12.12
N ARG A 350 12.24 -15.46 -12.81
CA ARG A 350 11.08 -14.71 -12.30
C ARG A 350 9.88 -14.74 -13.27
N GLU A 351 9.76 -15.81 -14.08
CA GLU A 351 8.72 -15.96 -15.10
C GLU A 351 7.29 -15.93 -14.52
N HIS A 352 7.12 -16.35 -13.26
CA HIS A 352 5.84 -16.24 -12.54
C HIS A 352 5.43 -14.78 -12.25
N LEU A 353 6.39 -13.89 -11.96
CA LEU A 353 6.12 -12.47 -11.73
C LEU A 353 5.72 -11.75 -13.02
N ALA A 354 6.30 -12.17 -14.15
CA ALA A 354 5.90 -11.71 -15.47
C ALA A 354 4.43 -12.07 -15.76
N GLN A 355 4.02 -13.30 -15.45
CA GLN A 355 2.61 -13.73 -15.58
C GLN A 355 1.68 -12.92 -14.66
N GLU A 356 2.05 -12.69 -13.39
CA GLU A 356 1.26 -11.84 -12.48
C GLU A 356 1.07 -10.41 -13.00
N CYS A 357 2.01 -9.88 -13.78
CA CYS A 357 1.87 -8.60 -14.46
C CYS A 357 0.92 -8.64 -15.67
N THR A 358 0.70 -9.80 -16.30
CA THR A 358 -0.05 -9.96 -17.56
C THR A 358 -1.43 -10.64 -17.41
N LEU A 359 -1.79 -11.11 -16.21
CA LEU A 359 -3.07 -11.78 -15.92
C LEU A 359 -4.34 -10.94 -16.25
N ASP A 360 -4.25 -9.62 -16.34
CA ASP A 360 -5.40 -8.75 -16.64
C ASP A 360 -5.63 -8.50 -18.16
N GLY A 361 -4.89 -9.14 -19.05
CA GLY A 361 -5.24 -9.27 -20.48
C GLY A 361 -5.46 -7.96 -21.23
N ALA A 362 -4.47 -7.08 -21.33
CA ALA A 362 -4.51 -5.96 -22.29
C ALA A 362 -3.23 -5.82 -23.09
N ALA A 363 -3.42 -5.46 -24.35
CA ALA A 363 -2.41 -5.39 -25.41
C ALA A 363 -2.08 -3.94 -25.82
N ASP A 364 -2.40 -2.92 -25.02
CA ASP A 364 -2.13 -1.51 -25.36
C ASP A 364 -1.24 -0.81 -24.32
N PRO A 365 0.02 -0.44 -24.65
CA PRO A 365 0.91 0.33 -23.78
C PRO A 365 0.48 1.78 -23.54
N LYS A 366 -0.60 2.26 -24.19
CA LYS A 366 -1.25 3.55 -23.91
C LYS A 366 -2.47 3.46 -22.98
N ASP A 367 -2.87 2.26 -22.57
CA ASP A 367 -3.84 2.11 -21.48
C ASP A 367 -3.11 2.44 -20.17
N SER A 368 -3.29 3.68 -19.69
CA SER A 368 -2.57 4.31 -18.58
C SER A 368 -2.69 3.60 -17.22
N ASN A 369 -3.38 2.45 -17.17
CA ASN A 369 -3.52 1.59 -16.00
C ASN A 369 -2.70 0.30 -16.05
N ARG A 370 -1.89 0.06 -17.10
CA ARG A 370 -1.39 -1.29 -17.41
C ARG A 370 0.07 -1.35 -17.83
N GLY A 371 0.92 -0.49 -17.28
CA GLY A 371 2.38 -0.59 -17.40
C GLY A 371 3.04 -1.08 -16.10
N LEU A 372 4.27 -1.59 -16.21
CA LEU A 372 5.14 -1.82 -15.06
C LEU A 372 5.78 -0.48 -14.67
N LEU A 373 5.75 -0.14 -13.38
CA LEU A 373 6.54 0.96 -12.82
C LEU A 373 7.92 0.43 -12.44
N GLU A 374 8.96 0.90 -13.13
CA GLU A 374 10.34 0.66 -12.73
C GLU A 374 10.91 1.91 -12.05
N VAL A 375 11.56 1.72 -10.91
CA VAL A 375 12.28 2.79 -10.22
C VAL A 375 13.72 2.38 -9.92
N GLU A 376 14.65 3.33 -10.01
CA GLU A 376 16.05 3.19 -9.61
C GLU A 376 16.40 4.26 -8.58
N LEU A 377 16.91 3.85 -7.41
CA LEU A 377 17.42 4.77 -6.39
C LEU A 377 18.74 5.38 -6.88
N THR A 378 18.83 6.72 -6.90
CA THR A 378 20.03 7.45 -7.34
C THR A 378 20.82 8.03 -6.16
N ALA A 379 20.16 8.24 -5.01
CA ALA A 379 20.80 8.66 -3.77
C ALA A 379 20.39 7.73 -2.62
N GLY A 380 21.36 7.06 -2.00
CA GLY A 380 21.11 6.17 -0.86
C GLY A 380 20.67 4.76 -1.25
N THR A 381 20.19 4.00 -0.26
CA THR A 381 19.72 2.62 -0.43
C THR A 381 18.50 2.39 0.44
N MET A 382 17.53 1.63 -0.04
CA MET A 382 16.48 1.07 0.80
C MET A 382 16.85 -0.35 1.22
N ARG A 383 16.23 -0.87 2.29
CA ARG A 383 16.45 -2.24 2.76
C ARG A 383 15.14 -2.96 3.03
N GLY A 384 15.09 -4.24 2.68
CA GLY A 384 13.98 -5.13 3.03
C GLY A 384 12.67 -4.70 2.37
N ILE A 385 12.69 -4.55 1.06
CA ILE A 385 11.48 -4.28 0.29
C ILE A 385 10.83 -5.63 0.00
N ALA A 386 9.65 -5.84 0.55
CA ALA A 386 8.89 -7.07 0.36
C ALA A 386 7.93 -6.91 -0.84
N PRO A 387 7.76 -7.95 -1.67
CA PRO A 387 6.64 -8.01 -2.60
C PRO A 387 5.30 -7.83 -1.86
N GLY A 388 4.32 -7.24 -2.54
CA GLY A 388 3.00 -6.88 -1.98
C GLY A 388 2.94 -5.50 -1.31
N GLN A 389 4.09 -4.86 -1.03
CA GLN A 389 4.12 -3.47 -0.54
C GLN A 389 3.73 -2.48 -1.65
N SER A 390 3.21 -1.32 -1.28
CA SER A 390 2.94 -0.25 -2.26
C SER A 390 4.22 0.56 -2.53
N LEU A 391 4.47 0.82 -3.81
CA LEU A 391 5.48 1.74 -4.32
C LEU A 391 4.78 3.01 -4.76
N VAL A 392 5.13 4.16 -4.19
CA VAL A 392 4.59 5.48 -4.58
C VAL A 392 5.75 6.38 -4.99
N VAL A 393 5.57 7.08 -6.11
CA VAL A 393 6.56 8.03 -6.65
C VAL A 393 6.02 9.46 -6.58
N TYR A 394 6.88 10.38 -6.17
CA TYR A 394 6.55 11.78 -5.93
C TYR A 394 7.46 12.72 -6.70
N GLN A 395 6.98 13.95 -6.92
CA GLN A 395 7.79 15.10 -7.28
C GLN A 395 7.48 16.24 -6.30
N GLY A 396 8.39 16.48 -5.36
CA GLY A 396 8.11 17.35 -4.21
C GLY A 396 6.95 16.78 -3.39
N THR A 397 5.84 17.51 -3.27
CA THR A 397 4.64 17.01 -2.58
C THR A 397 3.66 16.29 -3.51
N ARG A 398 3.81 16.39 -4.84
CA ARG A 398 2.87 15.83 -5.81
C ARG A 398 3.07 14.32 -5.95
N VAL A 399 1.99 13.54 -5.83
CA VAL A 399 1.97 12.11 -6.18
C VAL A 399 1.94 12.00 -7.70
N LEU A 400 2.90 11.30 -8.29
CA LEU A 400 2.92 11.03 -9.75
C LEU A 400 2.27 9.70 -10.09
N GLY A 401 2.47 8.68 -9.25
CA GLY A 401 1.93 7.35 -9.48
C GLY A 401 2.19 6.39 -8.33
N GLN A 402 1.50 5.25 -8.40
CA GLN A 402 1.62 4.16 -7.43
C GLN A 402 1.61 2.80 -8.15
N ALA A 403 2.28 1.81 -7.60
CA ALA A 403 2.23 0.42 -8.05
C ALA A 403 2.36 -0.55 -6.86
N THR A 404 2.08 -1.83 -7.07
CA THR A 404 2.33 -2.88 -6.07
C THR A 404 3.67 -3.53 -6.38
N VAL A 405 4.59 -3.58 -5.42
CA VAL A 405 5.94 -4.15 -5.59
C VAL A 405 5.84 -5.64 -5.92
N VAL A 406 6.49 -6.04 -7.00
CA VAL A 406 6.64 -7.45 -7.40
C VAL A 406 8.04 -7.98 -7.21
N ALA A 407 9.04 -7.12 -7.43
CA ALA A 407 10.44 -7.48 -7.36
C ALA A 407 11.30 -6.31 -6.94
N SER A 408 12.47 -6.61 -6.38
CA SER A 408 13.52 -5.63 -6.12
C SER A 408 14.90 -6.25 -6.32
N ASP A 409 15.84 -5.43 -6.80
CA ASP A 409 17.18 -5.86 -7.19
C ASP A 409 18.29 -5.00 -6.56
N ARG A 410 19.49 -5.57 -6.56
CA ARG A 410 20.76 -4.96 -6.17
C ARG A 410 21.61 -4.66 -7.40
N ARG A 411 22.31 -3.52 -7.41
CA ARG A 411 23.22 -3.15 -8.52
C ARG A 411 24.51 -3.95 -8.58
N ALA A 412 24.87 -4.73 -7.57
CA ALA A 412 26.20 -5.34 -7.50
C ALA A 412 26.24 -6.77 -8.06
N THR A 413 25.86 -6.94 -9.34
CA THR A 413 26.46 -7.94 -10.27
C THR A 413 26.28 -7.56 -11.76
N MET A 414 26.24 -6.28 -12.12
CA MET A 414 26.26 -5.86 -13.54
C MET A 414 27.34 -4.80 -13.78
N VAL A 415 28.59 -5.13 -13.48
CA VAL A 415 29.77 -4.50 -14.10
C VAL A 415 30.85 -5.57 -14.33
N THR A 416 31.26 -5.66 -15.61
CA THR A 416 32.37 -6.42 -16.21
C THR A 416 32.33 -7.94 -16.23
N GLU A 417 31.64 -8.50 -17.22
CA GLU A 417 32.22 -9.60 -18.00
C GLU A 417 32.47 -9.11 -19.43
N HIS A 418 33.66 -8.56 -19.65
CA HIS A 418 34.35 -8.81 -20.92
C HIS A 418 35.60 -9.61 -20.59
N ASN A 419 35.65 -10.79 -21.23
CA ASN A 419 36.75 -11.75 -21.35
C ASN A 419 36.85 -12.85 -20.30
N GLY A 420 36.31 -14.02 -20.66
CA GLY A 420 36.98 -15.29 -20.42
C GLY A 420 36.20 -16.32 -19.60
N ALA A 421 35.32 -17.05 -20.28
CA ALA A 421 34.91 -18.43 -19.99
C ALA A 421 34.87 -18.90 -18.51
N SER A 422 33.68 -18.97 -17.92
CA SER A 422 33.30 -20.14 -17.10
C SER A 422 31.78 -20.24 -16.94
N GLN A 423 31.31 -21.47 -16.78
CA GLN A 423 29.95 -21.95 -17.04
C GLN A 423 28.94 -21.56 -15.94
N GLY A 424 27.69 -21.39 -16.36
CA GLY A 424 26.57 -20.97 -15.51
C GLY A 424 26.22 -21.94 -14.39
N LEU A 425 25.81 -21.37 -13.26
CA LEU A 425 25.16 -22.07 -12.14
C LEU A 425 23.64 -21.96 -12.30
N SER A 426 23.06 -23.00 -12.89
CA SER A 426 21.66 -23.34 -12.77
C SER A 426 21.48 -24.10 -11.44
N LEU A 427 20.67 -23.56 -10.52
CA LEU A 427 20.25 -24.23 -9.29
C LEU A 427 19.17 -25.27 -9.64
N GLY A 428 19.60 -26.43 -10.12
CA GLY A 428 18.75 -27.61 -10.33
C GLY A 428 18.64 -28.45 -9.06
N LEU A 429 17.54 -28.30 -8.32
CA LEU A 429 17.13 -29.24 -7.29
C LEU A 429 16.38 -30.42 -7.93
N SER A 430 17.09 -31.52 -8.20
CA SER A 430 16.48 -32.86 -8.21
C SER A 430 17.53 -33.94 -7.93
N LYS A 431 17.40 -34.60 -6.77
CA LYS A 431 17.95 -35.95 -6.58
C LYS A 431 16.90 -36.80 -5.87
N SER A 432 16.24 -37.64 -6.65
CA SER A 432 15.51 -38.80 -6.18
C SER A 432 16.49 -39.84 -5.65
N LEU A 433 16.32 -40.20 -4.38
CA LEU A 433 16.86 -41.42 -3.81
C LEU A 433 15.83 -42.53 -4.03
N SER A 434 16.16 -43.51 -4.87
CA SER A 434 15.48 -44.80 -4.88
C SER A 434 16.53 -45.90 -4.95
N HIS A 435 16.67 -46.62 -3.83
CA HIS A 435 17.38 -47.88 -3.68
C HIS A 435 16.91 -48.92 -4.71
N GLN A 436 17.87 -49.69 -5.24
CA GLN A 436 17.62 -51.03 -5.78
C GLN A 436 18.42 -52.04 -4.96
N ALA A 437 17.71 -53.11 -4.60
CA ALA A 437 18.13 -54.48 -4.24
C ALA A 437 19.14 -54.68 -3.10
#